data_AF-K2A7M7-F1
#
_entry.id   AF-K2A7M7-F1
#
_cell.length_a   1.000
_cell.length_b   1.000
_cell.length_c   1.000
_cell.angle_alpha   90.00
_cell.angle_beta   90.00
_cell.angle_gamma   90.00
#
_symmetry.space_group_name_H-M   'P 1'
#
loop_
_entity.id
_entity.type
_entity.pdbx_description
1 polymer ?
#
loop_
_entity_poly.entity_id
_entity_poly.type
_entity_poly.pdbx_seq_one_letter_code
_entity_poly.pdbx_strand_id
1 'polypeptide(L)'
;ANSSLHVKGEVDFGPLVDYNPFISEAETPITVDVTVRGDYHKPDLNGTVTLDKDTLRFRKVWADISNMTGTLKLSGNRIASDKLTLAFDDGPMTLKGYITTDWEKVTGADLDIKGREVPLHPFEGLNLLADIKMRLKGVNQLHLSGDFNIVEGKYSRNFTITNFFIKPVVEEFQEERNTLAGLPLTTQYELRVNNSGDMLIENNLADLEMNLDLELKGTIEKPYLLGQIDFLSGSVHAFGITFDDAKGFAQFGQKSGIVPEVSLNSRKEIQGYDITAGVDGQADNLRLKLFATPALDHREILSLVFYGQTPDQLTASDRRNFTQTAAISQLATILSEPLNQLSGLDMIEVTARNDRPQETVQRLTVGKKLSDRFDLVFTTDLGITNPERAFEIRYQIFDNFYFIAAKDIVGRDRYRFDINYHLEAY
;
A
#
# COMPACT_ATOMS: atom_id res chain seq x y z
N ALA A 1 -47.26 8.57 -12.43
CA ALA A 1 -47.93 9.79 -11.96
C ALA A 1 -47.17 10.98 -12.53
N ASN A 2 -47.87 11.94 -13.16
CA ASN A 2 -47.27 13.16 -13.73
C ASN A 2 -47.07 14.25 -12.65
N SER A 3 -46.44 13.89 -11.54
CA SER A 3 -46.08 14.87 -10.51
C SER A 3 -44.87 15.66 -10.97
N SER A 4 -44.99 16.98 -11.02
CA SER A 4 -43.88 17.91 -11.19
C SER A 4 -43.75 18.78 -9.95
N LEU A 5 -42.57 18.81 -9.35
CA LEU A 5 -42.23 19.68 -8.24
C LEU A 5 -41.29 20.77 -8.76
N HIS A 6 -41.64 22.03 -8.54
CA HIS A 6 -40.76 23.15 -8.85
C HIS A 6 -40.25 23.74 -7.54
N VAL A 7 -38.93 23.80 -7.38
CA VAL A 7 -38.25 24.31 -6.19
C VAL A 7 -37.39 25.50 -6.61
N LYS A 8 -37.62 26.65 -6.00
CA LYS A 8 -36.90 27.88 -6.26
C LYS A 8 -36.59 28.63 -4.96
N GLY A 9 -35.33 28.98 -4.75
CA GLY A 9 -34.84 29.69 -3.58
C GLY A 9 -33.61 29.05 -2.95
N GLU A 10 -33.26 29.50 -1.76
CA GLU A 10 -32.23 28.87 -0.92
C GLU A 10 -32.82 27.64 -0.23
N VAL A 11 -32.20 26.49 -0.44
CA VAL A 11 -32.61 25.21 0.14
C VAL A 11 -31.49 24.71 1.02
N ASP A 12 -31.81 24.53 2.30
CA ASP A 12 -30.95 23.77 3.22
C ASP A 12 -31.00 22.29 2.82
N PHE A 13 -29.86 21.77 2.36
CA PHE A 13 -29.73 20.37 1.96
C PHE A 13 -29.52 19.42 3.14
N GLY A 14 -29.20 19.92 4.34
CA GLY A 14 -28.97 19.11 5.54
C GLY A 14 -30.09 18.09 5.80
N PRO A 15 -31.39 18.47 5.78
CA PRO A 15 -32.50 17.54 5.97
C PRO A 15 -32.70 16.51 4.85
N LEU A 16 -32.06 16.70 3.69
CA LEU A 16 -32.17 15.81 2.52
C LEU A 16 -31.00 14.80 2.42
N VAL A 17 -29.97 14.96 3.26
CA VAL A 17 -28.77 14.11 3.31
C VAL A 17 -29.10 12.64 3.58
N ASP A 18 -30.10 12.37 4.42
CA ASP A 18 -30.51 11.01 4.78
C ASP A 18 -31.09 10.22 3.60
N TYR A 19 -31.53 10.91 2.56
CA TYR A 19 -32.12 10.31 1.36
C TYR A 19 -31.17 10.33 0.15
N ASN A 20 -29.95 10.85 0.30
CA ASN A 20 -28.97 10.98 -0.76
C ASN A 20 -27.87 9.89 -0.64
N PRO A 21 -27.68 9.02 -1.66
CA PRO A 21 -26.68 7.95 -1.59
C PRO A 21 -25.23 8.44 -1.74
N PHE A 22 -25.02 9.69 -2.12
CA PHE A 22 -23.70 10.26 -2.40
C PHE A 22 -23.25 11.29 -1.36
N ILE A 23 -24.15 12.13 -0.86
CA ILE A 23 -23.84 13.23 0.08
C ILE A 23 -24.06 12.76 1.52
N SER A 24 -23.07 12.95 2.39
CA SER A 24 -23.13 12.67 3.83
C SER A 24 -23.40 13.92 4.67
N GLU A 25 -23.11 15.11 4.16
CA GLU A 25 -23.27 16.36 4.88
C GLU A 25 -23.30 17.54 3.90
N ALA A 26 -24.10 18.55 4.20
CA ALA A 26 -24.13 19.82 3.51
C ALA A 26 -24.22 20.93 4.58
N GLU A 27 -23.23 21.81 4.63
CA GLU A 27 -23.12 22.79 5.72
C GLU A 27 -23.83 24.13 5.40
N THR A 28 -24.14 24.38 4.13
CA THR A 28 -24.62 25.67 3.64
C THR A 28 -25.90 25.54 2.81
N PRO A 29 -26.80 26.54 2.85
CA PRO A 29 -27.96 26.59 1.95
C PRO A 29 -27.53 26.77 0.50
N ILE A 30 -28.10 25.98 -0.41
CA ILE A 30 -27.78 26.03 -1.84
C ILE A 30 -28.91 26.75 -2.59
N THR A 31 -28.55 27.67 -3.49
CA THR A 31 -29.54 28.35 -4.34
C THR A 31 -29.96 27.44 -5.50
N VAL A 32 -31.24 27.08 -5.55
CA VAL A 32 -31.80 26.21 -6.60
C VAL A 32 -32.92 26.91 -7.37
N ASP A 33 -33.01 26.61 -8.66
CA ASP A 33 -34.17 26.86 -9.51
C ASP A 33 -34.34 25.61 -10.37
N VAL A 34 -35.03 24.60 -9.84
CA VAL A 34 -35.06 23.24 -10.39
C VAL A 34 -36.49 22.73 -10.45
N THR A 35 -36.82 22.10 -11.58
CA THR A 35 -38.05 21.34 -11.77
C THR A 35 -37.72 19.85 -11.77
N VAL A 36 -38.34 19.10 -10.87
CA VAL A 36 -38.22 17.64 -10.74
C VAL A 36 -39.48 16.99 -11.31
N ARG A 37 -39.31 16.04 -12.22
CA ARG A 37 -40.42 15.25 -12.80
C ARG A 37 -40.09 13.75 -12.73
N GLY A 38 -41.13 12.93 -12.81
CA GLY A 38 -40.97 11.48 -12.99
C GLY A 38 -40.82 10.71 -11.67
N ASP A 39 -40.16 9.55 -11.76
CA ASP A 39 -39.94 8.64 -10.63
C ASP A 39 -38.90 9.22 -9.66
N TYR A 40 -39.12 9.08 -8.36
CA TYR A 40 -38.18 9.54 -7.34
C TYR A 40 -36.81 8.86 -7.43
N HIS A 41 -36.74 7.61 -7.90
CA HIS A 41 -35.50 6.87 -8.11
C HIS A 41 -34.83 7.20 -9.45
N LYS A 42 -35.57 7.78 -10.39
CA LYS A 42 -35.07 8.20 -11.72
C LYS A 42 -35.64 9.56 -12.11
N PRO A 43 -35.32 10.62 -11.35
CA PRO A 43 -35.89 11.92 -11.58
C PRO A 43 -35.39 12.50 -12.91
N ASP A 44 -36.26 13.24 -13.58
CA ASP A 44 -35.93 14.13 -14.69
C ASP A 44 -35.78 15.53 -14.10
N LEU A 45 -34.52 15.98 -13.96
CA LEU A 45 -34.16 17.26 -13.35
C LEU A 45 -33.90 18.30 -14.44
N ASN A 46 -34.60 19.43 -14.39
CA ASN A 46 -34.35 20.55 -15.31
C ASN A 46 -34.23 21.86 -14.54
N GLY A 47 -33.13 22.58 -14.71
CA GLY A 47 -32.92 23.85 -14.04
C GLY A 47 -31.46 24.14 -13.72
N THR A 48 -31.24 25.01 -12.73
CA THR A 48 -29.91 25.44 -12.31
C THR A 48 -29.74 25.33 -10.80
N VAL A 49 -28.55 24.90 -10.39
CA VAL A 49 -28.08 24.93 -9.01
C VAL A 49 -26.89 25.87 -8.97
N THR A 50 -26.92 26.88 -8.11
CA THR A 50 -25.81 27.82 -7.93
C THR A 50 -25.15 27.53 -6.60
N LEU A 51 -23.83 27.31 -6.67
CA LEU A 51 -22.99 27.07 -5.53
C LEU A 51 -22.15 28.33 -5.23
N ASP A 52 -22.12 28.76 -3.98
CA ASP A 52 -21.35 29.91 -3.50
C ASP A 52 -20.63 29.57 -2.19
N LYS A 53 -19.40 29.06 -2.34
CA LYS A 53 -18.55 28.56 -1.24
C LYS A 53 -19.20 27.47 -0.41
N ASP A 54 -19.97 26.61 -1.07
CA ASP A 54 -20.63 25.51 -0.39
C ASP A 54 -19.66 24.39 -0.03
N THR A 55 -19.91 23.75 1.12
CA THR A 55 -19.16 22.58 1.57
C THR A 55 -20.06 21.36 1.49
N LEU A 56 -19.61 20.35 0.75
CA LEU A 56 -20.32 19.09 0.56
C LEU A 56 -19.41 17.92 0.93
N ARG A 57 -19.84 17.12 1.89
CA ARG A 57 -19.14 15.88 2.23
C ARG A 57 -19.77 14.72 1.50
N PHE A 58 -18.97 13.88 0.86
CA PHE A 58 -19.46 12.74 0.08
C PHE A 58 -19.12 11.41 0.75
N ARG A 59 -20.10 10.51 0.90
CA ARG A 59 -19.97 9.24 1.66
C ARG A 59 -18.86 8.29 1.19
N LYS A 60 -18.46 8.39 -0.08
CA LYS A 60 -17.51 7.48 -0.75
C LYS A 60 -16.28 8.19 -1.30
N VAL A 61 -16.09 9.46 -0.96
CA VAL A 61 -14.90 10.22 -1.33
C VAL A 61 -14.04 10.32 -0.09
N TRP A 62 -12.77 9.96 -0.21
CA TRP A 62 -11.80 9.90 0.89
C TRP A 62 -11.24 11.27 1.27
N ALA A 63 -11.67 12.31 0.57
CA ALA A 63 -11.25 13.70 0.70
C ALA A 63 -12.45 14.60 0.96
N ASP A 64 -12.21 15.66 1.71
CA ASP A 64 -13.21 16.70 1.95
C ASP A 64 -13.28 17.64 0.74
N ILE A 65 -14.50 17.88 0.25
CA ILE A 65 -14.76 18.79 -0.88
C ILE A 65 -15.45 20.04 -0.36
N SER A 66 -14.73 21.16 -0.39
CA SER A 66 -15.19 22.42 0.18
C SER A 66 -15.10 23.57 -0.82
N ASN A 67 -15.61 24.74 -0.42
CA ASN A 67 -15.51 25.99 -1.18
C ASN A 67 -16.01 25.88 -2.64
N MET A 68 -17.04 25.05 -2.85
CA MET A 68 -17.60 24.83 -4.18
C MET A 68 -18.27 26.10 -4.68
N THR A 69 -17.83 26.59 -5.83
CA THR A 69 -18.35 27.82 -6.45
C THR A 69 -18.55 27.62 -7.93
N GLY A 70 -19.76 27.89 -8.41
CA GLY A 70 -20.12 27.76 -9.82
C GLY A 70 -21.59 27.45 -10.04
N THR A 71 -21.98 27.31 -11.30
CA THR A 71 -23.36 26.96 -11.65
C THR A 71 -23.38 25.57 -12.27
N LEU A 72 -24.26 24.71 -11.75
CA LEU A 72 -24.62 23.43 -12.34
C LEU A 72 -25.92 23.60 -13.13
N LYS A 73 -25.89 23.19 -14.39
CA LYS A 73 -27.05 23.10 -15.28
C LYS A 73 -27.54 21.66 -15.29
N LEU A 74 -28.78 21.45 -14.89
CA LEU A 74 -29.45 20.15 -14.86
C LEU A 74 -30.36 20.05 -16.09
N SER A 75 -30.24 18.97 -16.84
CA SER A 75 -31.08 18.67 -18.00
C SER A 75 -31.33 17.16 -18.09
N GLY A 76 -32.46 16.72 -17.56
CA GLY A 76 -32.77 15.30 -17.37
C GLY A 76 -31.79 14.64 -16.42
N ASN A 77 -30.98 13.75 -16.97
CA ASN A 77 -29.97 12.98 -16.26
C ASN A 77 -28.54 13.50 -16.50
N ARG A 78 -28.42 14.69 -17.10
CA ARG A 78 -27.15 15.36 -17.38
C ARG A 78 -26.93 16.52 -16.42
N ILE A 79 -25.74 16.55 -15.83
CA ILE A 79 -25.26 17.62 -14.93
C ILE A 79 -24.06 18.25 -15.61
N ALA A 80 -24.12 19.56 -15.87
CA ALA A 80 -23.07 20.27 -16.60
C ALA A 80 -22.63 21.54 -15.87
N SER A 81 -21.37 21.92 -16.00
CA SER A 81 -20.83 23.19 -15.52
C SER A 81 -19.84 23.76 -16.53
N ASP A 82 -19.94 25.06 -16.80
CA ASP A 82 -18.97 25.77 -17.64
C ASP A 82 -17.65 26.02 -16.89
N LYS A 83 -17.73 26.12 -15.57
CA LYS A 83 -16.63 26.25 -14.62
C LYS A 83 -17.17 26.03 -13.20
N LEU A 84 -16.69 24.98 -12.55
CA LEU A 84 -16.89 24.73 -11.14
C LEU A 84 -15.53 24.75 -10.46
N THR A 85 -15.34 25.62 -9.47
CA THR A 85 -14.14 25.64 -8.63
C THR A 85 -14.45 25.02 -7.29
N LEU A 86 -13.54 24.23 -6.74
CA LEU A 86 -13.67 23.59 -5.44
C LEU A 86 -12.29 23.43 -4.80
N ALA A 87 -12.27 23.16 -3.50
CA ALA A 87 -11.10 22.68 -2.79
C ALA A 87 -11.27 21.19 -2.50
N PHE A 88 -10.27 20.38 -2.83
CA PHE A 88 -10.19 18.95 -2.55
C PHE A 88 -9.06 18.74 -1.56
N ASP A 89 -9.39 18.38 -0.31
CA ASP A 89 -8.45 18.40 0.82
C ASP A 89 -7.68 19.75 0.89
N ASP A 90 -8.39 20.87 0.78
CA ASP A 90 -7.83 22.24 0.69
C ASP A 90 -7.05 22.58 -0.59
N GLY A 91 -6.81 21.62 -1.49
CA GLY A 91 -6.17 21.83 -2.80
C GLY A 91 -7.11 22.41 -3.85
N PRO A 92 -6.74 23.49 -4.58
CA PRO A 92 -7.63 24.12 -5.55
C PRO A 92 -7.80 23.25 -6.80
N MET A 93 -9.06 22.97 -7.13
CA MET A 93 -9.45 22.27 -8.35
C MET A 93 -10.48 23.05 -9.17
N THR A 94 -10.48 22.80 -10.47
CA THR A 94 -11.46 23.30 -11.43
C THR A 94 -11.97 22.16 -12.30
N LEU A 95 -13.29 22.06 -12.39
CA LEU A 95 -14.02 21.13 -13.22
C LEU A 95 -14.76 21.89 -14.32
N LYS A 96 -14.77 21.35 -15.53
CA LYS A 96 -15.52 21.91 -16.66
C LYS A 96 -16.04 20.80 -17.55
N GLY A 97 -17.31 20.88 -17.94
CA GLY A 97 -17.92 19.92 -18.84
C GLY A 97 -19.17 19.31 -18.23
N TYR A 98 -19.39 18.02 -18.46
CA TYR A 98 -20.60 17.36 -18.01
C TYR A 98 -20.40 15.89 -17.64
N ILE A 99 -21.34 15.41 -16.84
CA ILE A 99 -21.61 13.99 -16.63
C ILE A 99 -23.07 13.68 -16.97
N THR A 100 -23.32 12.43 -17.32
CA THR A 100 -24.63 11.82 -17.49
C THR A 100 -24.68 10.64 -16.53
N THR A 101 -25.78 10.49 -15.81
CA THR A 101 -25.96 9.46 -14.79
C THR A 101 -27.26 8.69 -15.00
N ASP A 102 -27.37 7.49 -14.43
CA ASP A 102 -28.64 6.79 -14.21
C ASP A 102 -29.09 6.87 -12.74
N TRP A 103 -28.46 7.76 -11.97
CA TRP A 103 -28.60 7.99 -10.53
C TRP A 103 -27.96 6.92 -9.63
N GLU A 104 -27.38 5.87 -10.21
CA GLU A 104 -26.53 4.90 -9.51
C GLU A 104 -25.05 5.09 -9.89
N LYS A 105 -24.78 5.36 -11.17
CA LYS A 105 -23.44 5.54 -11.73
C LYS A 105 -23.42 6.58 -12.84
N VAL A 106 -22.22 6.97 -13.24
CA VAL A 106 -21.96 7.78 -14.42
C VAL A 106 -22.05 6.89 -15.65
N THR A 107 -22.92 7.25 -16.58
CA THR A 107 -23.15 6.55 -17.86
C THR A 107 -22.55 7.31 -19.04
N GLY A 108 -22.16 8.57 -18.87
CA GLY A 108 -21.44 9.33 -19.89
C GLY A 108 -20.74 10.54 -19.29
N ALA A 109 -19.68 11.01 -19.93
CA ALA A 109 -18.97 12.20 -19.50
C ALA A 109 -18.22 12.86 -20.66
N ASP A 110 -18.04 14.18 -20.56
CA ASP A 110 -16.93 14.90 -21.17
C ASP A 110 -16.56 16.00 -20.16
N LEU A 111 -15.61 15.67 -19.28
CA LEU A 111 -15.27 16.45 -18.10
C LEU A 111 -13.76 16.68 -18.07
N ASP A 112 -13.35 17.94 -18.16
CA ASP A 112 -11.98 18.39 -17.92
C ASP A 112 -11.80 18.67 -16.42
N ILE A 113 -10.73 18.13 -15.85
CA ILE A 113 -10.36 18.20 -14.43
C ILE A 113 -8.97 18.82 -14.34
N LYS A 114 -8.84 19.92 -13.59
CA LYS A 114 -7.56 20.57 -13.34
C LYS A 114 -7.37 20.83 -11.86
N GLY A 115 -6.19 20.50 -11.34
CA GLY A 115 -5.76 20.83 -9.99
C GLY A 115 -4.34 21.36 -10.03
N ARG A 116 -4.02 22.25 -9.11
CA ARG A 116 -2.64 22.72 -8.90
C ARG A 116 -2.26 22.49 -7.46
N GLU A 117 -1.13 21.85 -7.23
CA GLU A 117 -0.62 21.55 -5.88
C GLU A 117 -1.72 20.96 -4.99
N VAL A 118 -2.42 19.95 -5.49
CA VAL A 118 -3.50 19.28 -4.75
C VAL A 118 -2.87 18.26 -3.80
N PRO A 119 -3.10 18.37 -2.48
CA PRO A 119 -2.62 17.39 -1.53
C PRO A 119 -3.45 16.10 -1.67
N LEU A 120 -2.77 14.96 -1.66
CA LEU A 120 -3.37 13.65 -1.90
C LEU A 120 -2.74 12.60 -0.98
N HIS A 121 -3.61 11.74 -0.47
CA HIS A 121 -3.30 10.68 0.49
C HIS A 121 -3.88 9.34 -0.01
N PRO A 122 -3.45 8.84 -1.19
CA PRO A 122 -4.12 7.73 -1.87
C PRO A 122 -4.10 6.42 -1.06
N PHE A 123 -3.13 6.26 -0.15
CA PHE A 123 -3.04 5.15 0.79
C PHE A 123 -2.19 5.53 2.00
N GLU A 124 -2.27 4.70 3.05
CA GLU A 124 -1.59 4.92 4.32
C GLU A 124 -0.08 5.18 4.14
N GLY A 125 0.38 6.30 4.68
CA GLY A 125 1.78 6.69 4.69
C GLY A 125 2.30 7.31 3.39
N LEU A 126 1.49 7.43 2.34
CA LEU A 126 1.85 8.20 1.15
C LEU A 126 1.15 9.56 1.15
N ASN A 127 1.94 10.63 1.27
CA ASN A 127 1.49 12.00 1.11
C ASN A 127 2.07 12.55 -0.19
N LEU A 128 1.23 13.18 -1.01
CA LEU A 128 1.60 13.76 -2.29
C LEU A 128 1.04 15.16 -2.41
N LEU A 129 1.76 16.03 -3.11
CA LEU A 129 1.30 17.29 -3.64
C LEU A 129 1.43 17.21 -5.16
N ALA A 130 0.32 17.34 -5.89
CA ALA A 130 0.31 17.06 -7.34
C ALA A 130 -0.43 18.10 -8.17
N ASP A 131 0.13 18.37 -9.34
CA ASP A 131 -0.53 19.04 -10.45
C ASP A 131 -1.33 18.01 -11.26
N ILE A 132 -2.63 18.25 -11.40
CA ILE A 132 -3.57 17.32 -12.02
C ILE A 132 -4.12 17.94 -13.30
N LYS A 133 -4.03 17.23 -14.42
CA LYS A 133 -4.69 17.58 -15.69
C LYS A 133 -5.29 16.33 -16.29
N MET A 134 -6.57 16.08 -16.02
CA MET A 134 -7.26 14.88 -16.48
C MET A 134 -8.49 15.23 -17.30
N ARG A 135 -8.93 14.27 -18.11
CA ARG A 135 -10.18 14.30 -18.84
C ARG A 135 -10.88 12.97 -18.72
N LEU A 136 -12.13 13.00 -18.28
CA LEU A 136 -13.03 11.86 -18.29
C LEU A 136 -13.97 11.99 -19.49
N LYS A 137 -13.93 11.04 -20.42
CA LYS A 137 -14.74 11.09 -21.65
C LYS A 137 -15.33 9.73 -22.00
N GLY A 138 -16.56 9.72 -22.48
CA GLY A 138 -17.17 8.53 -23.08
C GLY A 138 -18.67 8.41 -22.83
N VAL A 139 -19.26 7.36 -23.39
CA VAL A 139 -20.68 6.98 -23.19
C VAL A 139 -20.72 5.47 -23.02
N ASN A 140 -21.23 4.99 -21.89
CA ASN A 140 -21.22 3.60 -21.39
C ASN A 140 -19.83 2.99 -21.15
N GLN A 141 -18.84 3.40 -21.92
CA GLN A 141 -17.41 3.14 -21.68
C GLN A 141 -16.72 4.48 -21.49
N LEU A 142 -16.33 4.76 -20.25
CA LEU A 142 -15.62 5.97 -19.89
C LEU A 142 -14.11 5.72 -19.99
N HIS A 143 -13.39 6.77 -20.34
CA HIS A 143 -11.94 6.79 -20.43
C HIS A 143 -11.43 7.99 -19.64
N LEU A 144 -10.62 7.74 -18.61
CA LEU A 144 -9.96 8.76 -17.81
C LEU A 144 -8.50 8.85 -18.27
N SER A 145 -8.14 9.96 -18.90
CA SER A 145 -6.79 10.18 -19.40
C SER A 145 -6.20 11.52 -18.97
N GLY A 146 -4.88 11.61 -18.94
CA GLY A 146 -4.19 12.85 -18.62
C GLY A 146 -2.88 12.66 -17.87
N ASP A 147 -2.48 13.74 -17.21
CA ASP A 147 -1.20 13.88 -16.53
C ASP A 147 -1.41 14.11 -15.03
N PHE A 148 -0.60 13.42 -14.24
CA PHE A 148 -0.48 13.54 -12.81
C PHE A 148 0.98 13.80 -12.48
N ASN A 149 1.32 15.04 -12.17
CA ASN A 149 2.69 15.46 -11.92
C ASN A 149 2.89 15.76 -10.43
N ILE A 150 3.67 14.94 -9.76
CA ILE A 150 4.03 15.09 -8.34
C ILE A 150 5.05 16.22 -8.23
N VAL A 151 4.70 17.26 -7.47
CA VAL A 151 5.61 18.36 -7.16
C VAL A 151 6.34 18.13 -5.84
N GLU A 152 5.73 17.39 -4.92
CA GLU A 152 6.34 16.93 -3.67
C GLU A 152 5.66 15.62 -3.26
N GLY A 153 6.42 14.65 -2.77
CA GLY A 153 5.86 13.41 -2.30
C GLY A 153 6.74 12.73 -1.27
N LYS A 154 6.10 12.10 -0.28
CA LYS A 154 6.76 11.42 0.81
C LYS A 154 6.02 10.15 1.19
N TYR A 155 6.72 9.03 1.16
CA TYR A 155 6.25 7.75 1.68
C TYR A 155 6.94 7.43 3.01
N SER A 156 6.17 7.44 4.10
CA SER A 156 6.71 7.30 5.47
C SER A 156 6.09 6.19 6.30
N ARG A 157 5.45 5.20 5.65
CA ARG A 157 4.91 4.04 6.38
C ARG A 157 6.07 3.20 6.92
N ASN A 158 6.12 3.06 8.23
CA ASN A 158 7.02 2.11 8.86
C ASN A 158 6.53 0.67 8.67
N PHE A 159 7.44 -0.24 8.42
CA PHE A 159 7.14 -1.66 8.27
C PHE A 159 7.48 -2.42 9.54
N THR A 160 6.51 -3.18 10.05
CA THR A 160 6.72 -4.17 11.12
C THR A 160 6.75 -5.57 10.52
N ILE A 161 7.28 -6.54 11.25
CA ILE A 161 7.29 -7.93 10.79
C ILE A 161 5.89 -8.53 10.63
N THR A 162 4.91 -8.07 11.40
CA THR A 162 3.53 -8.47 11.21
C THR A 162 2.99 -8.01 9.86
N ASN A 163 3.53 -6.94 9.25
CA ASN A 163 3.18 -6.54 7.88
C ASN A 163 3.75 -7.52 6.83
N PHE A 164 4.88 -8.18 7.09
CA PHE A 164 5.50 -9.13 6.16
C PHE A 164 4.99 -10.58 6.33
N PHE A 165 4.52 -10.94 7.52
CA PHE A 165 4.11 -12.31 7.83
C PHE A 165 2.62 -12.47 8.15
N ILE A 166 1.91 -11.49 8.71
CA ILE A 166 0.45 -11.62 9.01
C ILE A 166 -0.43 -11.05 7.89
N LYS A 167 0.06 -10.96 6.65
CA LYS A 167 -0.78 -10.67 5.49
C LYS A 167 -0.56 -11.64 4.33
N PRO A 168 -1.32 -12.74 4.25
CA PRO A 168 -1.88 -13.17 2.98
C PRO A 168 -3.16 -12.38 2.75
N VAL A 169 -3.04 -11.07 2.55
CA VAL A 169 -4.21 -10.22 2.36
C VAL A 169 -3.89 -9.25 1.24
N VAL A 170 -4.05 -9.77 0.02
CA VAL A 170 -4.42 -9.00 -1.18
C VAL A 170 -5.76 -8.24 -0.97
N GLU A 171 -6.30 -8.19 0.27
CA GLU A 171 -7.54 -7.51 0.65
C GLU A 171 -7.32 -6.15 1.36
N GLU A 172 -6.10 -5.60 1.49
CA GLU A 172 -5.99 -4.18 1.93
C GLU A 172 -6.33 -3.19 0.79
N PHE A 173 -6.59 -3.70 -0.42
CA PHE A 173 -7.31 -2.98 -1.47
C PHE A 173 -8.83 -3.30 -1.52
N GLN A 174 -9.37 -4.00 -0.51
CA GLN A 174 -10.79 -4.37 -0.40
C GLN A 174 -11.50 -3.79 0.84
N GLU A 175 -10.97 -2.75 1.49
CA GLU A 175 -11.96 -1.81 2.01
C GLU A 175 -12.68 -1.23 0.79
N GLU A 176 -14.01 -1.32 0.78
CA GLU A 176 -14.94 -0.78 -0.22
C GLU A 176 -14.85 0.76 -0.34
N ARG A 177 -13.67 1.34 -0.22
CA ARG A 177 -13.35 2.70 -0.61
C ARG A 177 -13.35 2.73 -2.14
N ASN A 178 -14.53 2.81 -2.72
CA ASN A 178 -14.69 3.23 -4.11
C ASN A 178 -14.06 4.62 -4.27
N THR A 179 -12.78 4.69 -4.60
CA THR A 179 -11.99 5.93 -4.69
C THR A 179 -12.54 6.92 -5.74
N LEU A 180 -13.41 6.44 -6.63
CA LEU A 180 -14.13 7.23 -7.63
C LEU A 180 -15.63 6.88 -7.56
N ALA A 181 -16.29 7.33 -6.50
CA ALA A 181 -17.71 7.12 -6.26
C ALA A 181 -18.56 7.36 -7.53
N GLY A 182 -19.25 6.32 -7.99
CA GLY A 182 -20.17 6.38 -9.13
C GLY A 182 -19.55 6.16 -10.51
N LEU A 183 -18.23 5.96 -10.67
CA LEU A 183 -17.69 5.52 -11.97
C LEU A 183 -17.90 4.00 -12.19
N PRO A 184 -18.23 3.55 -13.42
CA PRO A 184 -18.24 2.13 -13.74
C PRO A 184 -16.86 1.50 -13.56
N LEU A 185 -16.80 0.28 -13.01
CA LEU A 185 -15.55 -0.48 -12.86
C LEU A 185 -14.84 -0.78 -14.19
N THR A 186 -15.59 -0.70 -15.30
CA THR A 186 -15.10 -0.85 -16.68
C THR A 186 -14.44 0.41 -17.25
N THR A 187 -14.43 1.53 -16.50
CA THR A 187 -13.77 2.77 -16.91
C THR A 187 -12.29 2.51 -17.13
N GLN A 188 -11.78 2.95 -18.28
CA GLN A 188 -10.39 2.76 -18.68
C GLN A 188 -9.50 3.88 -18.17
N TYR A 189 -8.28 3.54 -17.75
CA TYR A 189 -7.24 4.47 -17.38
C TYR A 189 -6.21 4.61 -18.51
N GLU A 190 -5.77 5.84 -18.74
CA GLU A 190 -4.58 6.20 -19.50
C GLU A 190 -3.94 7.45 -18.87
N LEU A 191 -3.34 7.25 -17.70
CA LEU A 191 -2.77 8.32 -16.89
C LEU A 191 -1.24 8.23 -16.93
N ARG A 192 -0.58 9.35 -17.22
CA ARG A 192 0.87 9.49 -17.03
C ARG A 192 1.11 10.06 -15.64
N VAL A 193 1.98 9.39 -14.89
CA VAL A 193 2.35 9.73 -13.53
C VAL A 193 3.85 9.98 -13.54
N ASN A 194 4.25 11.21 -13.21
CA ASN A 194 5.66 11.59 -13.11
C ASN A 194 5.87 12.50 -11.90
N ASN A 195 7.12 12.78 -11.57
CA ASN A 195 7.47 13.80 -10.60
C ASN A 195 8.35 14.88 -11.24
N SER A 196 8.04 16.13 -10.97
CA SER A 196 8.88 17.28 -11.32
C SER A 196 9.65 17.85 -10.13
N GLY A 197 9.24 17.49 -8.92
CA GLY A 197 9.93 17.81 -7.67
C GLY A 197 10.20 16.57 -6.84
N ASP A 198 10.47 16.77 -5.55
CA ASP A 198 11.06 15.74 -4.70
C ASP A 198 10.05 14.61 -4.44
N MET A 199 10.52 13.37 -4.59
CA MET A 199 9.78 12.19 -4.17
C MET A 199 10.69 11.37 -3.26
N LEU A 200 10.26 11.23 -2.01
CA LEU A 200 11.06 10.64 -0.94
C LEU A 200 10.40 9.39 -0.37
N ILE A 201 11.23 8.43 0.02
CA ILE A 201 10.87 7.36 0.94
C ILE A 201 11.62 7.65 2.23
N GLU A 202 10.92 7.77 3.36
CA GLU A 202 11.54 7.98 4.67
C GLU A 202 10.84 7.12 5.71
N ASN A 203 11.42 5.96 6.01
CA ASN A 203 10.87 5.04 7.00
C ASN A 203 11.98 4.25 7.70
N ASN A 204 11.59 3.36 8.60
CA ASN A 204 12.51 2.52 9.37
C ASN A 204 13.44 1.61 8.55
N LEU A 205 13.22 1.44 7.24
CA LEU A 205 14.03 0.62 6.34
C LEU A 205 14.92 1.44 5.41
N ALA A 206 14.51 2.65 5.03
CA ALA A 206 15.27 3.45 4.08
C ALA A 206 14.89 4.93 4.09
N ASP A 207 15.88 5.75 3.74
CA ASP A 207 15.75 7.15 3.37
C ASP A 207 16.22 7.28 1.92
N LEU A 208 15.31 7.38 0.95
CA LEU A 208 15.62 7.37 -0.49
C LEU A 208 15.01 8.56 -1.21
N GLU A 209 15.77 9.11 -2.15
CA GLU A 209 15.29 10.04 -3.16
C GLU A 209 15.02 9.28 -4.47
N MET A 210 13.88 9.52 -5.09
CA MET A 210 13.48 8.81 -6.30
C MET A 210 12.84 9.70 -7.36
N ASN A 211 12.93 9.25 -8.60
CA ASN A 211 12.15 9.76 -9.73
C ASN A 211 11.27 8.67 -10.30
N LEU A 212 10.14 9.04 -10.88
CA LEU A 212 9.17 8.13 -11.46
C LEU A 212 8.70 8.63 -12.83
N ASP A 213 8.63 7.71 -13.78
CA ASP A 213 7.97 7.89 -15.08
C ASP A 213 7.11 6.65 -15.33
N LEU A 214 5.83 6.78 -15.04
CA LEU A 214 4.88 5.68 -15.00
C LEU A 214 3.64 5.97 -15.84
N GLU A 215 3.05 4.91 -16.38
CA GLU A 215 1.72 4.96 -16.99
C GLU A 215 0.78 4.01 -16.25
N LEU A 216 -0.33 4.54 -15.72
CA LEU A 216 -1.42 3.75 -15.18
C LEU A 216 -2.45 3.49 -16.28
N LYS A 217 -2.63 2.20 -16.60
CA LYS A 217 -3.51 1.70 -17.64
C LYS A 217 -4.42 0.58 -17.14
N GLY A 218 -5.32 0.12 -18.00
CA GLY A 218 -6.28 -0.93 -17.68
C GLY A 218 -7.63 -0.35 -17.30
N THR A 219 -8.38 -1.06 -16.46
CA THR A 219 -9.66 -0.58 -15.93
C THR A 219 -9.58 -0.33 -14.43
N ILE A 220 -10.59 0.33 -13.85
CA ILE A 220 -10.70 0.46 -12.38
C ILE A 220 -10.60 -0.90 -11.69
N GLU A 221 -11.25 -1.93 -12.25
CA GLU A 221 -11.23 -3.29 -11.70
C GLU A 221 -9.85 -3.98 -11.83
N LYS A 222 -9.12 -3.71 -12.92
CA LYS A 222 -7.87 -4.40 -13.26
C LYS A 222 -6.83 -3.41 -13.78
N PRO A 223 -6.29 -2.55 -12.89
CA PRO A 223 -5.24 -1.61 -13.26
C PRO A 223 -3.90 -2.33 -13.44
N TYR A 224 -3.02 -1.76 -14.25
CA TYR A 224 -1.62 -2.14 -14.33
C TYR A 224 -0.75 -0.89 -14.59
N LEU A 225 0.49 -0.96 -14.11
CA LEU A 225 1.48 0.08 -14.30
C LEU A 225 2.50 -0.34 -15.38
N LEU A 226 3.00 0.64 -16.11
CA LEU A 226 4.16 0.53 -17.00
C LEU A 226 5.16 1.62 -16.63
N GLY A 227 6.44 1.37 -16.89
CA GLY A 227 7.50 2.37 -16.67
C GLY A 227 8.41 2.00 -15.51
N GLN A 228 9.07 2.99 -14.93
CA GLN A 228 10.12 2.77 -13.94
C GLN A 228 10.14 3.86 -12.87
N ILE A 229 10.56 3.46 -11.67
CA ILE A 229 11.00 4.34 -10.60
C ILE A 229 12.51 4.17 -10.49
N ASP A 230 13.25 5.27 -10.48
CA ASP A 230 14.70 5.30 -10.28
C ASP A 230 15.02 5.78 -8.87
N PHE A 231 15.81 4.99 -8.13
CA PHE A 231 16.34 5.39 -6.83
C PHE A 231 17.69 6.09 -7.07
N LEU A 232 17.72 7.40 -6.80
CA LEU A 232 18.82 8.27 -7.19
C LEU A 232 19.92 8.33 -6.14
N SER A 233 19.51 8.44 -4.88
CA SER A 233 20.37 8.66 -3.74
C SER A 233 19.67 8.23 -2.45
N GLY A 234 20.44 8.11 -1.36
CA GLY A 234 19.92 7.84 -0.04
C GLY A 234 20.66 6.73 0.69
N SER A 235 20.00 6.18 1.70
CA SER A 235 20.52 5.10 2.54
C SER A 235 19.46 4.05 2.85
N VAL A 236 19.94 2.83 3.10
CA VAL A 236 19.13 1.68 3.54
C VAL A 236 19.58 1.29 4.95
N HIS A 237 18.61 1.11 5.84
CA HIS A 237 18.82 0.64 7.20
C HIS A 237 18.55 -0.85 7.28
N ALA A 238 19.62 -1.63 7.36
CA ALA A 238 19.56 -3.08 7.47
C ALA A 238 20.51 -3.57 8.56
N PHE A 239 20.09 -4.54 9.37
CA PHE A 239 20.96 -5.16 10.38
C PHE A 239 21.49 -4.19 11.45
N GLY A 240 20.74 -3.12 11.76
CA GLY A 240 21.21 -2.06 12.65
C GLY A 240 22.31 -1.17 12.05
N ILE A 241 22.55 -1.30 10.75
CA ILE A 241 23.58 -0.58 10.00
C ILE A 241 22.92 0.24 8.89
N THR A 242 23.34 1.49 8.77
CA THR A 242 23.03 2.32 7.61
C THR A 242 24.04 2.06 6.49
N PHE A 243 23.55 1.58 5.35
CA PHE A 243 24.27 1.49 4.10
C PHE A 243 23.92 2.71 3.25
N ASP A 244 24.93 3.44 2.81
CA ASP A 244 24.80 4.69 2.08
C ASP A 244 24.83 4.45 0.56
N ASP A 245 24.73 5.53 -0.24
CA ASP A 245 24.79 5.48 -1.71
C ASP A 245 23.80 4.48 -2.33
N ALA A 246 22.57 4.45 -1.78
CA ALA A 246 21.51 3.60 -2.26
C ALA A 246 21.06 4.01 -3.67
N LYS A 247 21.23 3.11 -4.65
CA LYS A 247 20.93 3.33 -6.07
C LYS A 247 20.32 2.09 -6.71
N GLY A 248 19.39 2.31 -7.63
CA GLY A 248 18.67 1.22 -8.27
C GLY A 248 17.43 1.66 -9.01
N PHE A 249 16.54 0.70 -9.27
CA PHE A 249 15.26 0.95 -9.92
C PHE A 249 14.17 -0.04 -9.48
N ALA A 250 12.92 0.33 -9.72
CA ALA A 250 11.76 -0.55 -9.69
C ALA A 250 11.01 -0.43 -11.02
N GLN A 251 10.92 -1.53 -11.78
CA GLN A 251 10.37 -1.55 -13.12
C GLN A 251 9.01 -2.26 -13.15
N PHE A 252 8.03 -1.62 -13.80
CA PHE A 252 6.67 -2.13 -13.95
C PHE A 252 6.44 -2.64 -15.36
N GLY A 253 5.72 -3.75 -15.47
CA GLY A 253 5.35 -4.36 -16.73
C GLY A 253 3.90 -4.84 -16.72
N GLN A 254 3.30 -4.88 -17.92
CA GLN A 254 1.87 -5.19 -18.10
C GLN A 254 1.42 -6.48 -17.39
N LYS A 255 2.26 -7.52 -17.41
CA LYS A 255 1.92 -8.84 -16.84
C LYS A 255 2.00 -8.87 -15.31
N SER A 256 2.69 -7.92 -14.69
CA SER A 256 2.91 -7.86 -13.25
C SER A 256 1.88 -7.00 -12.52
N GLY A 257 0.91 -6.42 -13.25
CA GLY A 257 -0.11 -5.55 -12.67
C GLY A 257 0.53 -4.31 -12.04
N ILE A 258 0.49 -4.25 -10.71
CA ILE A 258 1.07 -3.16 -9.91
C ILE A 258 2.30 -3.60 -9.10
N VAL A 259 2.80 -4.82 -9.30
CA VAL A 259 3.99 -5.36 -8.60
C VAL A 259 5.22 -5.15 -9.48
N PRO A 260 6.22 -4.34 -9.07
CA PRO A 260 7.42 -4.12 -9.86
C PRO A 260 8.48 -5.20 -9.63
N GLU A 261 9.40 -5.32 -10.59
CA GLU A 261 10.71 -5.93 -10.38
C GLU A 261 11.67 -4.86 -9.84
N VAL A 262 12.29 -5.13 -8.70
CA VAL A 262 13.15 -4.19 -7.97
C VAL A 262 14.60 -4.65 -8.07
N SER A 263 15.52 -3.71 -8.23
CA SER A 263 16.94 -3.89 -7.99
C SER A 263 17.48 -2.65 -7.29
N LEU A 264 17.97 -2.81 -6.07
CA LEU A 264 18.51 -1.72 -5.25
C LEU A 264 19.81 -2.17 -4.62
N ASN A 265 20.88 -1.36 -4.70
CA ASN A 265 22.15 -1.62 -4.04
C ASN A 265 22.55 -0.42 -3.18
N SER A 266 23.20 -0.68 -2.06
CA SER A 266 23.71 0.31 -1.11
C SER A 266 25.03 -0.17 -0.53
N ARG A 267 25.90 0.73 -0.07
CA ARG A 267 27.29 0.44 0.29
C ARG A 267 27.68 0.95 1.66
N LYS A 268 28.63 0.28 2.30
CA LYS A 268 29.26 0.72 3.53
C LYS A 268 30.68 0.20 3.65
N GLU A 269 31.60 1.07 4.02
CA GLU A 269 32.95 0.66 4.39
C GLU A 269 32.99 0.17 5.84
N ILE A 270 33.48 -1.06 6.05
CA ILE A 270 33.68 -1.67 7.37
C ILE A 270 35.08 -2.28 7.41
N GLN A 271 35.95 -1.80 8.31
CA GLN A 271 37.33 -2.28 8.48
C GLN A 271 38.14 -2.30 7.17
N GLY A 272 37.92 -1.33 6.27
CA GLY A 272 38.60 -1.26 4.96
C GLY A 272 38.03 -2.18 3.88
N TYR A 273 36.89 -2.84 4.13
CA TYR A 273 36.12 -3.57 3.12
C TYR A 273 34.90 -2.77 2.69
N ASP A 274 34.69 -2.62 1.39
CA ASP A 274 33.46 -2.06 0.84
C ASP A 274 32.39 -3.16 0.78
N ILE A 275 31.44 -3.10 1.71
CA ILE A 275 30.32 -4.03 1.81
C ILE A 275 29.14 -3.46 1.03
N THR A 276 28.66 -4.19 0.04
CA THR A 276 27.44 -3.83 -0.67
C THR A 276 26.28 -4.72 -0.24
N ALA A 277 25.19 -4.08 0.15
CA ALA A 277 23.90 -4.70 0.42
C ALA A 277 22.94 -4.41 -0.74
N GLY A 278 22.47 -5.49 -1.37
CA GLY A 278 21.59 -5.45 -2.52
C GLY A 278 20.29 -6.19 -2.28
N VAL A 279 19.22 -5.74 -2.93
CA VAL A 279 17.94 -6.41 -3.02
C VAL A 279 17.55 -6.55 -4.49
N ASP A 280 17.09 -7.74 -4.89
CA ASP A 280 16.56 -8.00 -6.23
C ASP A 280 15.37 -8.96 -6.26
N GLY A 281 14.48 -8.77 -7.24
CA GLY A 281 13.35 -9.65 -7.51
C GLY A 281 12.02 -8.91 -7.60
N GLN A 282 10.91 -9.64 -7.66
CA GLN A 282 9.59 -9.00 -7.57
C GLN A 282 9.37 -8.44 -6.15
N ALA A 283 8.68 -7.31 -6.02
CA ALA A 283 8.49 -6.64 -4.73
C ALA A 283 7.80 -7.52 -3.66
N ASP A 284 7.03 -8.53 -4.06
CA ASP A 284 6.39 -9.52 -3.20
C ASP A 284 7.27 -10.77 -2.92
N ASN A 285 8.43 -10.88 -3.58
CA ASN A 285 9.40 -11.96 -3.40
C ASN A 285 10.85 -11.48 -3.62
N LEU A 286 11.25 -10.50 -2.81
CA LEU A 286 12.58 -9.91 -2.85
C LEU A 286 13.64 -10.85 -2.26
N ARG A 287 14.83 -10.82 -2.84
CA ARG A 287 16.01 -11.55 -2.36
C ARG A 287 17.08 -10.55 -1.93
N LEU A 288 17.67 -10.81 -0.78
CA LEU A 288 18.80 -10.04 -0.28
C LEU A 288 20.12 -10.64 -0.78
N LYS A 289 21.07 -9.78 -1.14
CA LYS A 289 22.46 -10.11 -1.49
C LYS A 289 23.42 -9.27 -0.67
N LEU A 290 24.50 -9.90 -0.21
CA LEU A 290 25.60 -9.23 0.46
C LEU A 290 26.91 -9.63 -0.24
N PHE A 291 27.73 -8.65 -0.57
CA PHE A 291 29.04 -8.85 -1.19
C PHE A 291 30.05 -7.86 -0.64
N ALA A 292 31.34 -8.21 -0.68
CA ALA A 292 32.43 -7.38 -0.19
C ALA A 292 33.51 -7.21 -1.25
N THR A 293 34.17 -6.05 -1.24
CA THR A 293 35.39 -5.79 -2.00
C THR A 293 36.50 -5.34 -1.04
N PRO A 294 37.65 -6.05 -0.97
CA PRO A 294 37.98 -7.32 -1.63
C PRO A 294 37.02 -8.48 -1.29
N ALA A 295 36.96 -9.49 -2.18
CA ALA A 295 36.03 -10.60 -2.04
C ALA A 295 36.26 -11.38 -0.72
N LEU A 296 35.16 -11.63 -0.01
CA LEU A 296 35.11 -12.38 1.23
C LEU A 296 34.06 -13.48 1.13
N ASP A 297 34.21 -14.52 1.95
CA ASP A 297 33.20 -15.55 2.08
C ASP A 297 31.98 -14.98 2.81
N HIS A 298 30.79 -15.52 2.52
CA HIS A 298 29.54 -15.04 3.09
C HIS A 298 29.57 -14.92 4.62
N ARG A 299 30.24 -15.86 5.30
CA ARG A 299 30.42 -15.84 6.76
C ARG A 299 31.23 -14.63 7.23
N GLU A 300 32.33 -14.31 6.56
CA GLU A 300 33.18 -13.18 6.92
C GLU A 300 32.44 -11.85 6.72
N ILE A 301 31.64 -11.75 5.65
CA ILE A 301 30.77 -10.58 5.41
C ILE A 301 29.77 -10.41 6.56
N LEU A 302 29.09 -11.50 6.97
CA LEU A 302 28.16 -11.45 8.10
C LEU A 302 28.87 -11.06 9.41
N SER A 303 30.09 -11.56 9.65
CA SER A 303 30.89 -11.17 10.81
C SER A 303 31.22 -9.68 10.81
N LEU A 304 31.62 -9.13 9.66
CA LEU A 304 31.91 -7.71 9.52
C LEU A 304 30.66 -6.86 9.73
N VAL A 305 29.54 -7.24 9.14
CA VAL A 305 28.26 -6.55 9.32
C VAL A 305 27.86 -6.58 10.80
N PHE A 306 27.81 -7.73 11.45
CA PHE A 306 27.26 -7.82 12.80
C PHE A 306 28.20 -7.41 13.92
N TYR A 307 29.50 -7.63 13.75
CA TYR A 307 30.50 -7.42 14.81
C TYR A 307 31.53 -6.36 14.47
N GLY A 308 31.52 -5.81 13.25
CA GLY A 308 32.51 -4.83 12.81
C GLY A 308 33.92 -5.39 12.71
N GLN A 309 34.09 -6.72 12.67
CA GLN A 309 35.38 -7.42 12.69
C GLN A 309 35.33 -8.74 11.90
N THR A 310 36.49 -9.19 11.41
CA THR A 310 36.61 -10.50 10.75
C THR A 310 36.54 -11.65 11.78
N PRO A 311 36.14 -12.87 11.38
CA PRO A 311 35.98 -13.99 12.32
C PRO A 311 37.21 -14.31 13.19
N ASP A 312 38.42 -14.04 12.68
CA ASP A 312 39.67 -14.30 13.40
C ASP A 312 39.95 -13.29 14.52
N GLN A 313 39.38 -12.09 14.41
CA GLN A 313 39.51 -11.00 15.36
C GLN A 313 38.47 -11.07 16.49
N LEU A 314 37.37 -11.80 16.28
CA LEU A 314 36.30 -11.98 17.27
C LEU A 314 36.84 -12.53 18.60
N THR A 315 36.29 -12.04 19.73
CA THR A 315 36.63 -12.56 21.06
C THR A 315 36.23 -14.04 21.19
N ALA A 316 36.79 -14.80 22.14
CA ALA A 316 36.44 -16.22 22.32
C ALA A 316 34.95 -16.45 22.66
N SER A 317 34.27 -15.42 23.16
CA SER A 317 32.82 -15.34 23.37
C SER A 317 32.08 -15.14 22.04
N ASP A 318 32.47 -14.14 21.25
CA ASP A 318 31.82 -13.83 19.95
C ASP A 318 32.08 -14.93 18.92
N ARG A 319 33.28 -15.52 18.92
CA ARG A 319 33.63 -16.67 18.08
C ARG A 319 32.76 -17.88 18.41
N ARG A 320 32.43 -18.14 19.68
CA ARG A 320 31.50 -19.21 20.07
C ARG A 320 30.09 -18.92 19.57
N ASN A 321 29.62 -17.68 19.74
CA ASN A 321 28.34 -17.22 19.22
C ASN A 321 28.28 -17.22 17.69
N PHE A 322 29.41 -17.11 16.99
CA PHE A 322 29.48 -17.12 15.52
C PHE A 322 29.73 -18.51 14.91
N THR A 323 30.47 -19.40 15.59
CA THR A 323 30.83 -20.76 15.10
C THR A 323 29.73 -21.80 15.32
N GLN A 324 28.85 -21.60 16.29
CA GLN A 324 27.75 -22.52 16.57
C GLN A 324 26.50 -22.11 15.79
N THR A 325 26.49 -22.31 14.46
CA THR A 325 25.24 -22.22 13.67
C THR A 325 24.48 -20.90 13.84
N ALA A 326 25.15 -19.81 14.25
CA ALA A 326 24.47 -18.65 14.82
C ALA A 326 24.69 -17.33 14.08
N ALA A 327 25.42 -17.28 12.97
CA ALA A 327 25.39 -16.12 12.07
C ALA A 327 23.98 -15.93 11.44
N ILE A 328 23.27 -17.03 11.19
CA ILE A 328 21.89 -17.03 10.67
C ILE A 328 20.88 -16.86 11.83
N SER A 329 21.17 -17.36 13.04
CA SER A 329 20.35 -17.02 14.21
C SER A 329 20.52 -15.57 14.64
N GLN A 330 21.70 -14.95 14.49
CA GLN A 330 21.96 -13.53 14.72
C GLN A 330 21.32 -12.64 13.67
N LEU A 331 21.28 -13.04 12.39
CA LEU A 331 20.40 -12.41 11.38
C LEU A 331 18.96 -12.35 11.91
N ALA A 332 18.48 -13.44 12.50
CA ALA A 332 17.17 -13.50 13.11
C ALA A 332 17.05 -12.83 14.50
N THR A 333 18.13 -12.70 15.29
CA THR A 333 18.17 -12.03 16.61
C THR A 333 18.30 -10.51 16.47
N ILE A 334 19.00 -10.03 15.45
CA ILE A 334 19.15 -8.60 15.13
C ILE A 334 17.96 -8.10 14.32
N LEU A 335 17.26 -9.01 13.64
CA LEU A 335 15.85 -8.79 13.38
C LEU A 335 15.11 -8.81 14.75
N SER A 336 15.29 -9.79 15.64
CA SER A 336 14.51 -9.91 16.89
C SER A 336 14.49 -8.69 17.83
N GLU A 337 15.53 -7.84 17.90
CA GLU A 337 15.54 -6.65 18.78
C GLU A 337 14.62 -5.51 18.28
N PRO A 338 14.76 -5.02 17.04
CA PRO A 338 13.74 -4.22 16.37
C PRO A 338 12.37 -4.92 16.36
N LEU A 339 12.32 -6.25 16.22
CA LEU A 339 11.06 -6.99 16.19
C LEU A 339 10.36 -7.08 17.55
N ASN A 340 11.10 -7.23 18.66
CA ASN A 340 10.57 -7.26 20.02
C ASN A 340 10.24 -5.85 20.53
N GLN A 341 10.93 -4.82 20.04
CA GLN A 341 10.68 -3.42 20.40
C GLN A 341 9.63 -2.73 19.53
N LEU A 342 9.34 -3.25 18.31
CA LEU A 342 8.46 -2.60 17.32
C LEU A 342 7.27 -3.46 16.85
N SER A 343 7.10 -4.68 17.36
CA SER A 343 5.91 -5.49 17.04
C SER A 343 5.37 -6.15 18.30
N GLY A 344 4.06 -6.04 18.52
CA GLY A 344 3.36 -6.77 19.58
C GLY A 344 3.30 -8.27 19.28
N LEU A 345 4.46 -8.87 19.10
CA LEU A 345 4.74 -10.28 18.93
C LEU A 345 5.35 -10.81 20.22
N ASP A 346 5.03 -12.06 20.53
CA ASP A 346 5.38 -12.68 21.82
C ASP A 346 6.41 -13.82 21.65
N MET A 347 6.64 -14.27 20.41
CA MET A 347 7.54 -15.39 20.11
C MET A 347 8.46 -15.06 18.94
N ILE A 348 9.77 -15.06 19.16
CA ILE A 348 10.77 -15.08 18.10
C ILE A 348 11.83 -16.10 18.49
N GLU A 349 11.96 -17.15 17.69
CA GLU A 349 12.85 -18.27 17.97
C GLU A 349 13.58 -18.70 16.71
N VAL A 350 14.85 -19.07 16.85
CA VAL A 350 15.61 -19.71 15.78
C VAL A 350 16.00 -21.09 16.24
N THR A 351 15.52 -22.11 15.54
CA THR A 351 15.84 -23.50 15.83
C THR A 351 16.65 -24.10 14.69
N ALA A 352 17.62 -24.94 15.03
CA ALA A 352 18.30 -25.77 14.04
C ALA A 352 17.43 -26.99 13.76
N ARG A 353 17.03 -27.17 12.50
CA ARG A 353 16.33 -28.38 12.05
C ARG A 353 17.38 -29.38 11.58
N ASN A 354 17.45 -30.52 12.27
CA ASN A 354 18.41 -31.59 12.01
C ASN A 354 17.74 -32.83 11.40
N ASP A 355 16.61 -32.67 10.70
CA ASP A 355 15.84 -33.77 10.12
C ASP A 355 16.48 -34.36 8.85
N ARG A 356 17.48 -33.68 8.26
CA ARG A 356 18.27 -34.17 7.12
C ARG A 356 19.74 -34.42 7.53
N PRO A 357 20.29 -35.63 7.34
CA PRO A 357 21.64 -35.99 7.79
C PRO A 357 22.82 -35.19 7.20
N GLN A 358 22.57 -34.33 6.20
CA GLN A 358 23.63 -33.62 5.45
C GLN A 358 23.46 -32.10 5.37
N GLU A 359 22.37 -31.53 5.89
CA GLU A 359 22.13 -30.09 5.88
C GLU A 359 21.52 -29.64 7.20
N THR A 360 22.28 -28.88 8.00
CA THR A 360 21.71 -28.15 9.13
C THR A 360 20.98 -26.93 8.59
N VAL A 361 19.67 -27.06 8.41
CA VAL A 361 18.81 -25.95 7.97
C VAL A 361 18.34 -25.20 9.20
N GLN A 362 18.43 -23.88 9.17
CA GLN A 362 17.95 -23.05 10.29
C GLN A 362 16.53 -22.61 10.02
N ARG A 363 15.71 -22.59 11.06
CA ARG A 363 14.31 -22.19 10.97
C ARG A 363 14.07 -20.98 11.85
N LEU A 364 13.66 -19.89 11.23
CA LEU A 364 13.11 -18.73 11.92
C LEU A 364 11.64 -19.00 12.22
N THR A 365 11.26 -18.83 13.48
CA THR A 365 9.89 -18.89 13.99
C THR A 365 9.52 -17.53 14.56
N VAL A 366 8.40 -16.98 14.10
CA VAL A 366 7.89 -15.67 14.54
C VAL A 366 6.42 -15.85 14.88
N GLY A 367 5.98 -15.42 16.07
CA GLY A 367 4.63 -15.68 16.52
C GLY A 367 4.06 -14.61 17.45
N LYS A 368 2.73 -14.52 17.45
CA LYS A 368 1.92 -13.62 18.29
C LYS A 368 0.97 -14.43 19.14
N LYS A 369 0.92 -14.14 20.43
CA LYS A 369 -0.07 -14.66 21.37
C LYS A 369 -1.31 -13.78 21.29
N LEU A 370 -2.39 -14.28 20.68
CA LEU A 370 -3.67 -13.55 20.62
C LEU A 370 -4.48 -13.72 21.91
N SER A 371 -4.23 -14.79 22.66
CA SER A 371 -4.77 -15.03 24.00
C SER A 371 -3.89 -16.04 24.75
N ASP A 372 -4.18 -16.32 26.01
CA ASP A 372 -3.41 -17.32 26.78
C ASP A 372 -3.32 -18.70 26.14
N ARG A 373 -4.24 -19.02 25.23
CA ARG A 373 -4.38 -20.33 24.60
C ARG A 373 -4.33 -20.31 23.07
N PHE A 374 -4.09 -19.15 22.45
CA PHE A 374 -4.13 -19.03 21.00
C PHE A 374 -2.92 -18.26 20.50
N ASP A 375 -2.11 -18.92 19.68
CA ASP A 375 -0.95 -18.34 19.02
C ASP A 375 -1.08 -18.43 17.50
N LEU A 376 -0.67 -17.36 16.83
CA LEU A 376 -0.42 -17.36 15.39
C LEU A 376 1.08 -17.37 15.16
N VAL A 377 1.59 -18.35 14.43
CA VAL A 377 3.02 -18.58 14.24
C VAL A 377 3.35 -18.71 12.76
N PHE A 378 4.44 -18.10 12.33
CA PHE A 378 5.04 -18.26 11.01
C PHE A 378 6.41 -18.89 11.15
N THR A 379 6.75 -19.82 10.25
CA THR A 379 8.09 -20.40 10.16
C THR A 379 8.66 -20.29 8.76
N THR A 380 9.97 -20.04 8.65
CA THR A 380 10.71 -20.12 7.38
C THR A 380 12.08 -20.72 7.58
N ASP A 381 12.49 -21.58 6.65
CA ASP A 381 13.87 -22.03 6.56
C ASP A 381 14.77 -20.90 6.03
N LEU A 382 16.00 -20.86 6.53
CA LEU A 382 17.02 -19.85 6.22
C LEU A 382 18.24 -20.51 5.57
N GLY A 383 18.88 -19.79 4.65
CA GLY A 383 20.14 -20.23 4.03
C GLY A 383 20.01 -21.33 2.96
N ILE A 384 18.81 -21.60 2.45
CA ILE A 384 18.56 -22.59 1.40
C ILE A 384 17.81 -21.98 0.20
N THR A 385 18.07 -22.50 -1.00
CA THR A 385 17.52 -21.98 -2.27
C THR A 385 15.99 -22.06 -2.37
N ASN A 386 15.38 -23.07 -1.73
CA ASN A 386 13.94 -23.27 -1.68
C ASN A 386 13.50 -23.40 -0.20
N PRO A 387 13.28 -22.28 0.51
CA PRO A 387 12.94 -22.31 1.92
C PRO A 387 11.55 -22.91 2.14
N GLU A 388 11.40 -23.86 3.07
CA GLU A 388 10.07 -24.27 3.53
C GLU A 388 9.49 -23.15 4.40
N ARG A 389 8.27 -22.72 4.07
CA ARG A 389 7.52 -21.71 4.83
C ARG A 389 6.23 -22.34 5.35
N ALA A 390 5.81 -22.00 6.56
CA ALA A 390 4.52 -22.45 7.08
C ALA A 390 3.84 -21.40 7.97
N PHE A 391 2.52 -21.31 7.83
CA PHE A 391 1.65 -20.62 8.78
C PHE A 391 1.02 -21.63 9.73
N GLU A 392 1.21 -21.47 11.03
CA GLU A 392 0.68 -22.34 12.05
C GLU A 392 -0.28 -21.57 12.97
N ILE A 393 -1.43 -22.17 13.24
CA ILE A 393 -2.35 -21.77 14.31
C ILE A 393 -2.16 -22.79 15.42
N ARG A 394 -1.78 -22.33 16.61
CA ARG A 394 -1.62 -23.17 17.79
C ARG A 394 -2.72 -22.83 18.78
N TYR A 395 -3.51 -23.82 19.15
CA TYR A 395 -4.60 -23.67 20.10
C TYR A 395 -4.45 -24.67 21.24
N GLN A 396 -4.29 -24.16 22.46
CA GLN A 396 -4.23 -24.96 23.68
C GLN A 396 -5.65 -25.25 24.16
N ILE A 397 -6.11 -26.48 23.93
CA ILE A 397 -7.46 -26.90 24.34
C ILE A 397 -7.50 -27.09 25.86
N PHE A 398 -6.49 -27.78 26.39
CA PHE A 398 -6.27 -28.04 27.81
C PHE A 398 -4.79 -27.82 28.14
N ASP A 399 -4.45 -27.71 29.43
CA ASP A 399 -3.08 -27.42 29.87
C ASP A 399 -2.04 -28.41 29.29
N ASN A 400 -2.47 -29.64 29.04
CA ASN A 400 -1.68 -30.73 28.48
C ASN A 400 -2.00 -31.08 27.02
N PHE A 401 -2.87 -30.34 26.33
CA PHE A 401 -3.37 -30.68 24.99
C PHE A 401 -3.30 -29.49 24.04
N TYR A 402 -2.50 -29.63 22.98
CA TYR A 402 -2.31 -28.61 21.94
C TYR A 402 -2.75 -29.11 20.58
N PHE A 403 -3.51 -28.28 19.89
CA PHE A 403 -3.87 -28.46 18.49
C PHE A 403 -3.06 -27.50 17.63
N ILE A 404 -2.44 -28.01 16.57
CA ILE A 404 -1.68 -27.21 15.62
C ILE A 404 -2.26 -27.44 14.22
N ALA A 405 -2.75 -26.39 13.58
CA ALA A 405 -3.10 -26.39 12.17
C ALA A 405 -2.05 -25.60 11.40
N ALA A 406 -1.37 -26.23 10.44
CA ALA A 406 -0.34 -25.60 9.65
C ALA A 406 -0.68 -25.62 8.15
N LYS A 407 -0.36 -24.53 7.45
CA LYS A 407 -0.35 -24.44 5.99
C LYS A 407 1.10 -24.28 5.53
N ASP A 408 1.66 -25.34 4.96
CA ASP A 408 2.98 -25.33 4.33
C ASP A 408 2.88 -24.71 2.93
N ILE A 409 3.80 -23.80 2.62
CA ILE A 409 3.91 -23.09 1.35
C ILE A 409 5.17 -23.61 0.65
N VAL A 410 5.08 -24.79 0.03
CA VAL A 410 6.19 -25.42 -0.70
C VAL A 410 5.72 -25.87 -2.08
N GLY A 411 5.68 -24.96 -3.06
CA GLY A 411 5.33 -25.23 -4.46
C GLY A 411 3.86 -25.64 -4.72
N ARG A 412 3.21 -26.35 -3.78
CA ARG A 412 1.77 -26.56 -3.65
C ARG A 412 1.39 -26.43 -2.18
N ASP A 413 0.23 -25.84 -1.92
CA ASP A 413 -0.31 -25.71 -0.57
C ASP A 413 -0.56 -27.08 0.06
N ARG A 414 0.07 -27.35 1.20
CA ARG A 414 -0.17 -28.56 2.01
C ARG A 414 -0.67 -28.16 3.38
N TYR A 415 -1.79 -28.73 3.80
CA TYR A 415 -2.35 -28.53 5.14
C TYR A 415 -1.94 -29.69 6.04
N ARG A 416 -1.44 -29.38 7.24
CA ARG A 416 -1.05 -30.33 8.29
C ARG A 416 -1.85 -30.03 9.55
N PHE A 417 -2.30 -31.08 10.24
CA PHE A 417 -3.01 -30.97 11.51
C PHE A 417 -2.33 -31.90 12.51
N ASP A 418 -1.75 -31.33 13.56
CA ASP A 418 -1.05 -32.07 14.60
C ASP A 418 -1.79 -31.92 15.93
N ILE A 419 -1.81 -33.01 16.70
CA ILE A 419 -2.34 -33.04 18.06
C ILE A 419 -1.21 -33.50 18.95
N ASN A 420 -0.81 -32.64 19.89
CA ASN A 420 0.26 -32.91 20.84
C ASN A 420 -0.31 -33.00 22.26
N TYR A 421 0.13 -34.02 23.00
CA TYR A 421 -0.28 -34.28 24.37
C TYR A 421 0.96 -34.48 25.25
N HIS A 422 1.02 -33.79 26.40
CA HIS A 422 2.11 -33.94 27.36
C HIS A 422 1.62 -34.65 28.64
N LEU A 423 2.27 -35.76 28.99
CA LEU A 423 2.04 -36.48 30.25
C LEU A 423 3.19 -36.19 31.21
N GLU A 424 2.91 -35.45 32.26
CA GLU A 424 3.77 -35.46 33.44
C GLU A 424 3.45 -36.71 34.27
N ALA A 425 4.38 -37.65 34.34
CA ALA A 425 4.31 -38.77 35.27
C ALA A 425 4.83 -38.31 36.63
N TYR A 426 3.96 -38.32 37.64
CA TYR A 426 4.33 -38.11 39.05
C TYR A 426 4.93 -39.37 39.68
#